data_AF-A0A7Y3HPM1-F1
#
_entry.id   AF-A0A7Y3HPM1-F1
#
_cell.length_a   1.000
_cell.length_b   1.000
_cell.length_c   1.000
_cell.angle_alpha   90.00
_cell.angle_beta   90.00
_cell.angle_gamma   90.00
#
_symmetry.space_group_name_H-M   'P 1'
#
loop_
_entity.id
_entity.type
_entity.pdbx_description
1 polymer ?
#
loop_
_entity_poly.entity_id
_entity_poly.type
_entity_poly.pdbx_seq_one_letter_code
_entity_poly.pdbx_strand_id
1 'polypeptide(L)'
;MKRLSFILLLIGFSLSVHAQDETTEGIVYRIAEVNPAFPGGEGALANFLRENIEYPAFSREEDIEGEVFVQFVVNSDGRISNIELLKGIGGGCDEEAMRVV
;
A
#
# COMPACT_ATOMS: atom_id res chain seq x y z
N MET A 1 17.69 -47.02 -11.71
CA MET A 1 16.79 -46.10 -12.46
C MET A 1 16.04 -45.12 -11.54
N LYS A 2 16.66 -44.58 -10.47
CA LYS A 2 15.99 -43.67 -9.51
C LYS A 2 16.61 -42.26 -9.46
N ARG A 3 17.70 -42.01 -10.19
CA ARG A 3 18.38 -40.70 -10.25
C ARG A 3 17.95 -39.84 -11.43
N LEU A 4 17.29 -40.43 -12.44
CA LEU A 4 16.80 -39.73 -13.63
C LEU A 4 15.41 -39.08 -13.42
N SER A 5 14.60 -39.62 -12.49
CA SER A 5 13.29 -39.07 -12.14
C SER A 5 13.37 -37.77 -11.28
N PHE A 6 14.50 -37.52 -10.62
CA PHE A 6 14.69 -36.34 -9.75
C PHE A 6 15.10 -35.09 -10.53
N ILE A 7 15.76 -35.26 -11.69
CA ILE A 7 16.20 -34.16 -12.55
C ILE A 7 15.02 -33.61 -13.37
N LEU A 8 14.02 -34.43 -13.69
CA LEU A 8 12.81 -33.97 -14.37
C LEU A 8 11.90 -33.11 -13.47
N LEU A 9 11.96 -33.31 -12.14
CA LEU A 9 11.17 -32.54 -11.17
C LEU A 9 11.73 -31.12 -10.96
N LEU A 10 13.05 -30.94 -11.13
CA LEU A 10 13.71 -29.62 -11.00
C LEU A 10 13.46 -28.71 -12.20
N ILE A 11 13.25 -29.27 -13.39
CA ILE A 11 12.98 -28.49 -14.61
C ILE A 11 11.53 -27.98 -14.61
N GLY A 12 10.59 -28.71 -14.00
CA GLY A 12 9.19 -28.31 -13.89
C GLY A 12 8.95 -27.13 -12.93
N PHE A 13 9.81 -26.93 -11.93
CA PHE A 13 9.64 -25.86 -10.93
C PHE A 13 10.17 -24.50 -11.42
N SER A 14 11.13 -24.48 -12.35
CA SER A 14 11.68 -23.22 -12.89
C SER A 14 10.74 -22.49 -13.87
N LEU A 15 9.71 -23.14 -14.41
CA LEU A 15 8.82 -22.53 -15.41
C LEU A 15 7.65 -21.73 -14.80
N SER A 16 7.38 -21.86 -13.49
CA SER A 16 6.32 -21.06 -12.82
C SER A 16 6.83 -19.77 -12.17
N VAL A 17 8.10 -19.43 -12.32
CA VAL A 17 8.62 -18.12 -11.90
C VAL A 17 8.60 -17.18 -13.11
N HIS A 18 7.40 -16.76 -13.52
CA HIS A 18 7.23 -15.51 -14.27
C HIS A 18 6.77 -14.45 -13.28
N ALA A 19 7.70 -13.94 -12.48
CA ALA A 19 7.54 -12.64 -11.84
C ALA A 19 8.10 -11.61 -12.83
N GLN A 20 7.30 -11.24 -13.83
CA GLN A 20 7.53 -9.97 -14.54
C GLN A 20 6.91 -8.88 -13.68
N ASP A 21 7.72 -8.34 -12.77
CA ASP A 21 7.47 -7.03 -12.20
C ASP A 21 7.74 -6.01 -13.31
N GLU A 22 6.73 -5.75 -14.15
CA GLU A 22 6.75 -4.60 -15.05
C GLU A 22 6.55 -3.35 -14.19
N THR A 23 7.63 -2.91 -13.53
CA THR A 23 7.70 -1.55 -13.00
C THR A 23 7.74 -0.61 -14.20
N THR A 24 6.57 -0.29 -14.75
CA THR A 24 6.43 0.84 -15.65
C THR A 24 6.76 2.07 -14.82
N GLU A 25 8.01 2.56 -14.91
CA GLU A 25 8.40 3.84 -14.32
C GLU A 25 7.63 4.96 -15.02
N GLY A 26 6.38 5.15 -14.60
CA GLY A 26 5.57 6.30 -14.95
C GLY A 26 6.15 7.55 -14.30
N ILE A 27 6.08 8.68 -15.01
CA ILE A 27 6.47 9.97 -14.43
C ILE A 27 5.47 10.32 -13.33
N VAL A 28 5.93 10.39 -12.09
CA VAL A 28 5.15 10.88 -10.95
C VAL A 28 5.16 12.40 -10.96
N TYR A 29 3.99 13.01 -11.14
CA TYR A 29 3.83 14.45 -11.12
C TYR A 29 3.56 14.93 -9.69
N ARG A 30 4.45 15.79 -9.15
CA ARG A 30 4.21 16.45 -7.86
C ARG A 30 3.28 17.67 -7.97
N ILE A 31 3.22 18.25 -9.17
CA ILE A 31 2.32 19.34 -9.53
C ILE A 31 1.70 18.94 -10.86
N ALA A 32 0.38 18.78 -10.87
CA ALA A 32 -0.38 18.45 -12.06
C ALA A 32 -1.34 19.60 -12.40
N GLU A 33 -1.71 19.73 -13.67
CA GLU A 33 -2.76 20.68 -14.07
C GLU A 33 -4.12 20.32 -13.44
N VAL A 34 -4.34 19.01 -13.23
CA VAL A 34 -5.50 18.45 -12.54
C VAL A 34 -4.99 17.53 -11.44
N ASN A 35 -5.28 17.87 -10.19
CA ASN A 35 -4.94 17.03 -9.04
C ASN A 35 -5.89 15.82 -8.95
N PRO A 36 -5.43 14.66 -8.45
CA PRO A 36 -6.30 13.55 -8.12
C PRO A 36 -7.32 13.97 -7.06
N ALA A 37 -8.53 13.45 -7.17
CA ALA A 37 -9.62 13.73 -6.23
C ALA A 37 -10.32 12.42 -5.85
N PHE A 38 -10.74 12.33 -4.59
CA PHE A 38 -11.51 11.17 -4.12
C PHE A 38 -12.89 11.14 -4.79
N PRO A 39 -13.41 9.98 -5.22
CA PRO A 39 -14.75 9.87 -5.76
C PRO A 39 -15.81 10.40 -4.77
N GLY A 40 -16.58 11.40 -5.19
CA GLY A 40 -17.54 12.09 -4.30
C GLY A 40 -16.96 13.27 -3.50
N GLY A 41 -15.69 13.61 -3.71
CA GLY A 41 -15.01 14.76 -3.12
C GLY A 41 -14.60 14.57 -1.66
N GLU A 42 -14.16 15.66 -1.05
CA GLU A 42 -13.61 15.69 0.33
C GLU A 42 -14.57 15.13 1.38
N GLY A 43 -15.88 15.36 1.23
CA GLY A 43 -16.87 14.82 2.17
C GLY A 43 -16.96 13.29 2.13
N ALA A 44 -16.84 12.69 0.94
CA ALA A 44 -16.82 11.24 0.79
C ALA A 44 -15.51 10.65 1.35
N LEU A 45 -14.38 11.33 1.15
CA LEU A 45 -13.10 10.96 1.75
C LEU A 45 -13.19 10.96 3.29
N ALA A 46 -13.70 12.03 3.89
CA ALA A 46 -13.84 12.13 5.34
C ALA A 46 -14.73 11.01 5.92
N ASN A 47 -15.81 10.66 5.22
CA ASN A 47 -16.66 9.54 5.62
C ASN A 47 -15.96 8.19 5.49
N PHE A 48 -15.25 7.96 4.37
CA PHE A 48 -14.45 6.76 4.17
C PHE A 48 -13.43 6.59 5.30
N LEU A 49 -12.68 7.63 5.64
CA LEU A 49 -11.70 7.58 6.73
C LEU A 49 -12.36 7.27 8.08
N ARG A 50 -13.47 7.94 8.41
CA ARG A 50 -14.21 7.72 9.66
C ARG A 50 -14.74 6.28 9.79
N GLU A 51 -15.08 5.65 8.68
CA GLU A 51 -15.66 4.29 8.66
C GLU A 51 -14.60 3.19 8.58
N ASN A 52 -13.39 3.51 8.10
CA ASN A 52 -12.35 2.52 7.86
C ASN A 52 -11.15 2.64 8.81
N ILE A 53 -10.92 3.76 9.49
CA ILE A 53 -9.85 3.91 10.48
C ILE A 53 -10.27 3.28 11.81
N GLU A 54 -9.45 2.36 12.31
CA GLU A 54 -9.57 1.75 13.63
C GLU A 54 -8.44 2.20 14.55
N TYR A 55 -8.76 2.95 15.60
CA TYR A 55 -7.73 3.39 16.54
C TYR A 55 -7.20 2.21 17.38
N PRO A 56 -5.90 1.84 17.27
CA PRO A 56 -5.36 0.64 17.92
C PRO A 56 -5.63 0.63 19.42
N ALA A 57 -5.94 -0.55 19.97
CA ALA A 57 -6.20 -0.70 21.41
C ALA A 57 -5.00 -0.27 22.25
N PHE A 58 -3.79 -0.64 21.82
CA PHE A 58 -2.55 -0.25 22.49
C PHE A 58 -2.36 1.28 22.54
N SER A 59 -2.56 1.98 21.42
CA SER A 59 -2.50 3.46 21.39
C SER A 59 -3.55 4.12 22.28
N ARG A 60 -4.73 3.50 22.44
CA ARG A 60 -5.77 3.97 23.36
C ARG A 60 -5.43 3.78 24.83
N GLU A 61 -4.79 2.67 25.17
CA GLU A 61 -4.43 2.33 26.54
C GLU A 61 -3.24 3.17 27.03
N GLU A 62 -2.31 3.48 26.13
CA GLU A 62 -1.07 4.22 26.42
C GLU A 62 -1.17 5.73 26.11
N ASP A 63 -2.39 6.24 25.83
CA ASP A 63 -2.65 7.65 25.50
C ASP A 63 -1.70 8.21 24.41
N ILE A 64 -1.34 7.37 23.43
CA ILE A 64 -0.54 7.79 22.28
C ILE A 64 -1.44 8.72 21.45
N GLU A 65 -0.89 9.81 20.91
CA GLU A 65 -1.62 10.73 20.04
C GLU A 65 -0.66 11.49 19.11
N GLY A 66 -1.19 11.99 18.00
CA GLY A 66 -0.44 12.84 17.08
C GLY A 66 -0.86 12.68 15.62
N GLU A 67 -0.01 13.15 14.72
CA GLU A 67 -0.26 13.16 13.28
C GLU A 67 0.66 12.17 12.57
N VAL A 68 0.05 11.26 11.80
CA VAL A 68 0.75 10.34 10.91
C VAL A 68 0.70 10.88 9.48
N PHE A 69 1.86 11.02 8.85
CA PHE A 69 1.99 11.49 7.47
C PHE A 69 2.33 10.32 6.56
N VAL A 70 1.39 9.97 5.68
CA VAL A 70 1.55 8.94 4.65
C VAL A 70 1.61 9.62 3.28
N GLN A 71 2.59 9.25 2.47
CA GLN A 71 2.73 9.64 1.07
C GLN A 71 2.40 8.44 0.20
N PHE A 72 1.73 8.70 -0.92
CA PHE A 72 1.40 7.66 -1.90
C PHE A 72 1.22 8.28 -3.29
N VAL A 73 1.25 7.43 -4.31
CA VAL A 73 1.06 7.80 -5.71
C VAL A 73 -0.33 7.33 -6.16
N VAL A 74 -1.11 8.24 -6.74
CA VAL A 74 -2.36 7.89 -7.41
C VAL A 74 -2.07 7.70 -8.91
N ASN A 75 -2.28 6.49 -9.40
CA ASN A 75 -2.10 6.15 -10.80
C ASN A 75 -3.25 6.71 -11.66
N SER A 76 -3.05 6.72 -12.98
CA SER A 76 -4.05 7.23 -13.94
C SER A 76 -5.37 6.46 -13.93
N ASP A 77 -5.38 5.23 -13.43
CA ASP A 77 -6.57 4.39 -13.24
C ASP A 77 -7.24 4.58 -11.87
N GLY A 78 -6.69 5.47 -11.02
CA GLY A 78 -7.16 5.76 -9.67
C GLY A 78 -6.65 4.79 -8.61
N ARG A 79 -5.82 3.80 -8.96
CA ARG A 79 -5.20 2.90 -7.97
C ARG A 79 -4.06 3.58 -7.25
N ILE A 80 -3.87 3.23 -5.99
CA ILE A 80 -2.78 3.76 -5.17
C ILE A 80 -1.57 2.81 -5.24
N SER A 81 -0.37 3.38 -5.32
CA SER A 81 0.91 2.68 -5.26
C SER A 81 1.94 3.48 -4.47
N ASN A 82 3.11 2.89 -4.22
CA ASN A 82 4.25 3.53 -3.56
C ASN A 82 3.88 4.23 -2.24
N ILE A 83 3.21 3.48 -1.36
CA ILE A 83 2.82 3.98 -0.03
C ILE A 83 4.06 4.05 0.85
N GLU A 84 4.35 5.23 1.37
CA GLU A 84 5.52 5.53 2.21
C GLU A 84 5.10 6.29 3.47
N LEU A 85 5.60 5.85 4.62
CA LEU A 85 5.45 6.57 5.88
C LEU A 85 6.50 7.67 5.98
N LEU A 86 6.07 8.94 5.97
CA LEU A 86 6.97 10.08 6.12
C LEU A 86 7.25 10.40 7.59
N LYS A 87 6.21 10.30 8.42
CA LYS A 87 6.29 10.55 9.86
C LYS A 87 5.23 9.72 10.56
N GLY A 88 5.66 8.89 11.50
CA GLY A 88 4.81 8.08 12.34
C GLY A 88 4.76 8.57 13.78
N ILE A 89 3.79 8.04 14.52
CA ILE A 89 3.65 8.20 15.97
C ILE A 89 3.82 6.86 16.72
N GLY A 90 3.85 5.74 16.00
CA GLY A 90 3.97 4.40 16.57
C GLY A 90 2.66 3.90 17.22
N GLY A 91 2.78 2.88 18.07
CA GLY A 91 1.65 2.29 18.79
C GLY A 91 0.66 1.47 17.94
N GLY A 92 0.97 1.23 16.66
CA GLY A 92 0.04 0.61 15.70
C GLY A 92 -0.67 1.63 14.81
N CYS A 93 -0.53 2.94 15.09
CA CYS A 93 -1.19 3.99 14.31
C CYS A 93 -0.59 4.14 12.91
N ASP A 94 0.70 3.84 12.76
CA ASP A 94 1.43 3.97 11.50
C ASP A 94 0.98 2.89 10.52
N GLU A 95 0.90 1.64 11.01
CA GLU A 95 0.41 0.48 10.26
C GLU A 95 -1.05 0.65 9.87
N GLU A 96 -1.87 1.17 10.79
CA GLU A 96 -3.27 1.45 10.53
C GLU A 96 -3.44 2.54 9.46
N ALA A 97 -2.70 3.64 9.56
CA ALA A 97 -2.74 4.71 8.57
C ALA A 97 -2.32 4.20 7.18
N MET A 98 -1.29 3.36 7.10
CA MET A 98 -0.87 2.75 5.83
C MET A 98 -1.88 1.74 5.28
N ARG A 99 -2.69 1.10 6.13
CA ARG A 99 -3.70 0.11 5.72
C ARG A 99 -4.94 0.75 5.07
N VAL A 100 -5.34 1.92 5.56
CA VAL A 100 -6.56 2.61 5.11
C VAL A 100 -6.34 3.33 3.77
N VAL A 101 -5.10 3.69 3.48
CA VAL A 101 -4.67 4.30 2.21
C VAL A 101 -4.63 3.26 1.08
#